data_AF-A0A815VJH2-F1
#
_entry.id   AF-A0A815VJH2-F1
#
_cell.length_a   1.000
_cell.length_b   1.000
_cell.length_c   1.000
_cell.angle_alpha   90.00
_cell.angle_beta   90.00
_cell.angle_gamma   90.00
#
_symmetry.space_group_name_H-M   'P 1'
#
loop_
_entity.id
_entity.type
_entity.pdbx_description
1 polymer ?
#
loop_
_entity_poly.entity_id
_entity_poly.type
_entity_poly.pdbx_seq_one_letter_code
_entity_poly.pdbx_strand_id
1 'polypeptide(L)'
;MKYLIFFASLSIANAAVISMSLFGGNYGDPHYTTLDGNSYTFNGYGEYTYLAISDERVKQRSANFNPNQSYKFMSQIRTIPLQNTTTSASKVTVTSGFAARSNVADAQPISVTVSRHKSLVICRGNEILKFISASSNSNNVTLVFHDVIIEKNLTNEITTLSWPIGVIIQITPVKITKPILGIVLNVIVSLSKIYKGQTYGLMGNYDDNATNDLQNSKGEFIKPSDTVEHIHKRFGITWSIDPLKSLFYYEAGTESATFYHEQNQIFQPMFNDPRPIRRQLDTAIFDACHISTNASGNLSSWSVAQRMCYYDISVTNDFQFGQSSLAAGEELRQKQQHSASNRFEPIIYMMAIILGRLFI
;
A
#
# COMPACT_ATOMS: atom_id res chain seq x y z
N MET A 1 -29.95 12.87 -4.56
CA MET A 1 -29.85 12.46 -3.14
C MET A 1 -30.15 10.97 -3.04
N LYS A 2 -29.13 10.11 -2.96
CA LYS A 2 -29.29 8.68 -2.65
C LYS A 2 -28.03 8.19 -1.92
N TYR A 3 -27.94 8.45 -0.63
CA TYR A 3 -27.00 7.75 0.25
C TYR A 3 -27.80 7.30 1.47
N LEU A 4 -27.83 5.99 1.71
CA LEU A 4 -28.47 5.40 2.87
C LEU A 4 -27.43 5.37 4.00
N ILE A 5 -27.72 6.06 5.11
CA ILE A 5 -26.86 6.06 6.30
C ILE A 5 -27.31 4.86 7.15
N PHE A 6 -26.45 3.86 7.32
CA PHE A 6 -26.67 2.76 8.26
C PHE A 6 -25.85 2.99 9.54
N PHE A 7 -26.52 2.95 10.70
CA PHE A 7 -25.88 2.92 12.00
C PHE A 7 -25.91 1.48 12.57
N ALA A 8 -24.73 1.04 13.03
CA ALA A 8 -24.46 -0.12 13.89
C ALA A 8 -24.74 -1.55 13.34
N SER A 9 -23.64 -2.24 12.97
CA SER A 9 -23.35 -3.68 13.21
C SER A 9 -22.18 -4.23 12.35
N LEU A 10 -21.33 -3.38 11.77
CA LEU A 10 -20.16 -3.80 10.97
C LEU A 10 -18.99 -4.40 11.78
N SER A 11 -18.99 -4.24 13.11
CA SER A 11 -17.86 -4.58 13.99
C SER A 11 -17.52 -6.08 14.03
N ILE A 12 -18.53 -6.96 14.01
CA ILE A 12 -18.33 -8.42 14.16
C ILE A 12 -17.90 -9.06 12.82
N ALA A 13 -18.42 -8.58 11.70
CA ALA A 13 -18.05 -9.09 10.37
C ALA A 13 -16.58 -8.75 10.00
N ASN A 14 -16.11 -7.56 10.38
CA ASN A 14 -14.70 -7.19 10.20
C ASN A 14 -13.76 -8.08 11.03
N ALA A 15 -14.14 -8.43 12.26
CA ALA A 15 -13.32 -9.28 13.13
C ALA A 15 -13.11 -10.71 12.60
N ALA A 16 -14.13 -11.32 11.99
CA ALA A 16 -14.03 -12.67 11.41
C ALA A 16 -13.21 -12.69 10.10
N VAL A 17 -13.29 -11.63 9.27
CA VAL A 17 -12.46 -11.51 8.05
C VAL A 17 -10.98 -11.29 8.40
N ILE A 18 -10.68 -10.61 9.51
CA ILE A 18 -9.31 -10.36 9.99
C ILE A 18 -8.59 -11.66 10.40
N SER A 19 -9.27 -12.67 10.96
CA SER A 19 -8.62 -13.92 11.40
C SER A 19 -8.21 -14.86 10.26
N MET A 20 -8.73 -14.64 9.05
CA MET A 20 -8.45 -15.44 7.84
C MET A 20 -7.70 -14.67 6.76
N SER A 21 -7.10 -13.53 7.09
CA SER A 21 -6.38 -12.69 6.13
C SER A 21 -4.87 -12.67 6.40
N LEU A 22 -4.09 -12.47 5.34
CA LEU A 22 -2.68 -12.13 5.43
C LEU A 22 -2.47 -10.67 5.04
N PHE A 23 -1.43 -10.08 5.60
CA PHE A 23 -1.18 -8.65 5.54
C PHE A 23 0.11 -8.38 4.77
N GLY A 24 0.06 -7.37 3.92
CA GLY A 24 1.21 -6.79 3.22
C GLY A 24 1.05 -5.29 3.17
N GLY A 25 2.02 -4.57 2.64
CA GLY A 25 1.89 -3.12 2.57
C GLY A 25 3.13 -2.39 2.12
N ASN A 26 3.00 -1.07 2.07
CA ASN A 26 4.12 -0.16 1.95
C ASN A 26 4.00 1.02 2.93
N TYR A 27 5.16 1.56 3.31
CA TYR A 27 5.30 2.69 4.22
C TYR A 27 6.63 3.39 3.96
N GLY A 28 6.81 4.62 4.45
CA GLY A 28 8.06 5.36 4.23
C GLY A 28 8.27 5.67 2.75
N ASP A 29 9.51 5.55 2.26
CA ASP A 29 9.92 6.01 0.94
C ASP A 29 10.17 4.92 -0.14
N PRO A 30 9.08 4.48 -0.76
CA PRO A 30 8.31 3.43 -0.15
C PRO A 30 9.14 2.15 0.06
N HIS A 31 9.14 1.69 1.31
CA HIS A 31 9.51 0.35 1.70
C HIS A 31 8.29 -0.56 1.62
N TYR A 32 8.44 -1.75 1.05
CA TYR A 32 7.39 -2.72 0.84
C TYR A 32 7.61 -3.94 1.73
N THR A 33 6.52 -4.57 2.17
CA THR A 33 6.51 -5.92 2.69
C THR A 33 5.38 -6.68 2.01
N THR A 34 5.71 -7.78 1.34
CA THR A 34 4.75 -8.63 0.61
C THR A 34 3.81 -9.38 1.56
N LEU A 35 2.82 -10.06 0.98
CA LEU A 35 1.85 -10.84 1.73
C LEU A 35 2.47 -12.03 2.49
N ASP A 36 3.60 -12.58 1.99
CA ASP A 36 4.36 -13.65 2.66
C ASP A 36 5.50 -13.10 3.54
N GLY A 37 5.64 -11.78 3.65
CA GLY A 37 6.54 -11.12 4.60
C GLY A 37 7.93 -10.78 4.06
N ASN A 38 8.16 -10.88 2.75
CA ASN A 38 9.39 -10.41 2.14
C ASN A 38 9.46 -8.87 2.12
N SER A 39 10.51 -8.28 2.66
CA SER A 39 10.69 -6.83 2.70
C SER A 39 11.73 -6.34 1.69
N TYR A 40 11.42 -5.28 0.96
CA TYR A 40 12.32 -4.67 -0.02
C TYR A 40 12.00 -3.17 -0.22
N THR A 41 12.95 -2.41 -0.75
CA THR A 41 12.76 -0.99 -1.10
C THR A 41 12.61 -0.84 -2.60
N PHE A 42 11.65 -0.03 -3.05
CA PHE A 42 11.48 0.27 -4.47
C PHE A 42 11.16 1.74 -4.69
N ASN A 43 12.19 2.49 -5.10
CA ASN A 43 12.11 3.91 -5.41
C ASN A 43 11.78 4.15 -6.89
N GLY A 44 10.54 3.91 -7.31
CA GLY A 44 10.05 4.20 -8.67
C GLY A 44 9.37 5.56 -8.76
N TYR A 45 9.37 6.21 -9.93
CA TYR A 45 8.53 7.38 -10.21
C TYR A 45 7.49 7.00 -11.27
N GLY A 46 6.24 6.81 -10.88
CA GLY A 46 5.19 6.47 -11.82
C GLY A 46 4.02 5.77 -11.17
N GLU A 47 3.33 4.94 -11.96
CA GLU A 47 2.20 4.13 -11.52
C GLU A 47 2.48 2.65 -11.80
N TYR A 48 2.19 1.81 -10.80
CA TYR A 48 2.57 0.40 -10.80
C TYR A 48 1.41 -0.47 -10.32
N THR A 49 1.28 -1.68 -10.87
CA THR A 49 0.38 -2.71 -10.36
C THR A 49 0.81 -3.09 -8.95
N TYR A 50 -0.02 -2.77 -7.97
CA TYR A 50 0.27 -3.02 -6.57
C TYR A 50 -0.17 -4.43 -6.17
N LEU A 51 -1.44 -4.76 -6.42
CA LEU A 51 -2.01 -6.10 -6.24
C LEU A 51 -3.03 -6.38 -7.35
N ALA A 52 -2.87 -7.49 -8.05
CA ALA A 52 -3.91 -8.05 -8.92
C ALA A 52 -4.25 -9.47 -8.46
N ILE A 53 -5.53 -9.83 -8.51
CA ILE A 53 -6.03 -11.16 -8.13
C ILE A 53 -6.60 -11.84 -9.37
N SER A 54 -6.10 -13.03 -9.72
CA SER A 54 -6.64 -13.80 -10.85
C SER A 54 -8.13 -14.09 -10.69
N ASP A 55 -8.81 -14.21 -11.81
CA ASP A 55 -10.19 -14.71 -11.85
C ASP A 55 -10.22 -16.20 -11.45
N GLU A 56 -11.22 -16.61 -10.66
CA GLU A 56 -11.40 -18.00 -10.18
C GLU A 56 -11.51 -19.04 -11.30
N ARG A 57 -11.86 -18.61 -12.52
CA ARG A 57 -11.88 -19.47 -13.71
C ARG A 57 -10.48 -19.95 -14.10
N VAL A 58 -9.43 -19.31 -13.60
CA VAL A 58 -8.03 -19.67 -13.82
C VAL A 58 -7.63 -20.70 -12.76
N LYS A 59 -7.68 -21.98 -13.13
CA LYS A 59 -7.31 -23.11 -12.22
C LYS A 59 -5.87 -23.04 -11.71
N GLN A 60 -4.98 -22.39 -12.46
CA GLN A 60 -3.58 -22.18 -12.08
C GLN A 60 -3.12 -20.80 -12.53
N ARG A 61 -2.54 -20.03 -11.59
CA ARG A 61 -1.93 -18.73 -11.88
C ARG A 61 -0.85 -18.92 -12.95
N SER A 62 -0.91 -18.11 -14.01
CA SER A 62 0.20 -18.00 -14.97
C SER A 62 1.40 -17.35 -14.29
N ALA A 63 2.61 -17.81 -14.57
CA ALA A 63 3.81 -17.08 -14.12
C ALA A 63 3.89 -15.69 -14.77
N ASN A 64 3.48 -15.58 -16.03
CA ASN A 64 3.48 -14.32 -16.78
C ASN A 64 2.23 -13.52 -16.49
N PHE A 65 2.39 -12.24 -16.15
CA PHE A 65 1.29 -11.30 -16.01
C PHE A 65 0.81 -10.83 -17.38
N ASN A 66 -0.51 -10.88 -17.61
CA ASN A 66 -1.12 -10.35 -18.83
C ASN A 66 -1.99 -9.13 -18.50
N PRO A 67 -1.60 -7.90 -18.86
CA PRO A 67 -2.36 -6.69 -18.54
C PRO A 67 -3.70 -6.59 -19.28
N ASN A 68 -3.92 -7.40 -20.31
CA ASN A 68 -5.18 -7.47 -21.06
C ASN A 68 -6.15 -8.54 -20.54
N GLN A 69 -5.73 -9.33 -19.56
CA GLN A 69 -6.60 -10.29 -18.90
C GLN A 69 -7.57 -9.59 -17.94
N SER A 70 -8.74 -10.19 -17.74
CA SER A 70 -9.67 -9.81 -16.68
C SER A 70 -9.23 -10.38 -15.32
N TYR A 71 -9.13 -9.52 -14.32
CA TYR A 71 -8.74 -9.87 -12.95
C TYR A 71 -9.94 -9.67 -12.02
N LYS A 72 -10.04 -10.47 -10.95
CA LYS A 72 -11.12 -10.34 -9.96
C LYS A 72 -11.03 -9.02 -9.18
N PHE A 73 -9.79 -8.57 -8.97
CA PHE A 73 -9.44 -7.30 -8.35
C PHE A 73 -8.14 -6.78 -8.94
N MET A 74 -8.03 -5.46 -9.08
CA MET A 74 -6.82 -4.77 -9.53
C MET A 74 -6.62 -3.54 -8.67
N SER A 75 -5.42 -3.35 -8.14
CA SER A 75 -4.97 -2.12 -7.51
C SER A 75 -3.65 -1.64 -8.07
N GLN A 76 -3.45 -0.33 -7.95
CA GLN A 76 -2.33 0.43 -8.46
C GLN A 76 -1.84 1.38 -7.38
N ILE A 77 -0.53 1.62 -7.37
CA ILE A 77 0.11 2.59 -6.50
C ILE A 77 0.82 3.64 -7.34
N ARG A 78 0.74 4.90 -6.91
CA ARG A 78 1.43 6.03 -7.53
C ARG A 78 2.53 6.52 -6.59
N THR A 79 3.73 6.61 -7.12
CA THR A 79 4.90 7.11 -6.40
C THR A 79 5.50 8.30 -7.14
N ILE A 80 5.92 9.33 -6.39
CA ILE A 80 6.51 10.55 -6.93
C ILE A 80 7.80 10.90 -6.19
N PRO A 81 8.75 11.62 -6.79
CA PRO A 81 9.94 12.07 -6.09
C PRO A 81 9.57 13.06 -4.99
N LEU A 82 10.25 12.96 -3.84
CA LEU A 82 10.31 14.07 -2.90
C LEU A 82 11.14 15.18 -3.53
N GLN A 83 10.50 16.22 -4.06
CA GLN A 83 11.21 17.35 -4.67
C GLN A 83 11.95 18.17 -3.60
N ASN A 84 13.07 18.80 -4.02
CA ASN A 84 14.03 19.62 -3.25
C ASN A 84 15.23 18.86 -2.66
N THR A 85 16.22 18.62 -3.51
CA THR A 85 17.59 18.95 -3.14
C THR A 85 18.20 19.76 -4.28
N THR A 86 18.77 20.91 -3.98
CA THR A 86 19.59 21.75 -4.88
C THR A 86 20.89 21.05 -5.33
N THR A 87 20.99 19.75 -5.07
CA THR A 87 22.07 18.85 -5.41
C THR A 87 21.43 17.58 -5.95
N SER A 88 22.05 16.93 -6.93
CA SER A 88 21.59 15.70 -7.56
C SER A 88 21.54 14.46 -6.62
N ALA A 89 21.38 14.65 -5.31
CA ALA A 89 21.84 13.74 -4.26
C ALA A 89 20.76 13.18 -3.31
N SER A 90 19.46 13.38 -3.55
CA SER A 90 18.39 12.64 -2.85
C SER A 90 17.22 12.32 -3.79
N LYS A 91 17.41 11.37 -4.71
CA LYS A 91 16.32 10.87 -5.60
C LYS A 91 15.56 9.73 -4.93
N VAL A 92 14.84 10.06 -3.87
CA VAL A 92 13.89 9.19 -3.16
C VAL A 92 12.47 9.55 -3.54
N THR A 93 11.60 8.57 -3.45
CA THR A 93 10.20 8.66 -3.88
C THR A 93 9.28 8.33 -2.73
N VAL A 94 8.04 8.83 -2.80
CA VAL A 94 7.03 8.59 -1.79
C VAL A 94 5.72 8.23 -2.47
N THR A 95 4.88 7.50 -1.75
CA THR A 95 3.54 7.15 -2.25
C THR A 95 2.65 8.38 -2.17
N SER A 96 2.10 8.79 -3.31
CA SER A 96 1.17 9.92 -3.43
C SER A 96 -0.24 9.49 -3.83
N GLY A 97 -0.44 8.22 -4.18
CA GLY A 97 -1.76 7.73 -4.52
C GLY A 97 -1.90 6.22 -4.49
N PHE A 98 -3.14 5.79 -4.27
CA PHE A 98 -3.60 4.41 -4.40
C PHE A 98 -4.88 4.41 -5.23
N ALA A 99 -5.03 3.45 -6.14
CA ALA A 99 -6.29 3.24 -6.85
C ALA A 99 -6.62 1.76 -6.96
N ALA A 100 -7.91 1.42 -6.96
CA ALA A 100 -8.34 0.03 -7.05
C ALA A 100 -9.73 -0.13 -7.65
N ARG A 101 -9.98 -1.29 -8.23
CA ARG A 101 -11.28 -1.68 -8.77
C ARG A 101 -11.49 -3.18 -8.63
N SER A 102 -12.69 -3.58 -8.20
CA SER A 102 -13.14 -4.97 -8.29
C SER A 102 -13.83 -5.21 -9.64
N ASN A 103 -13.79 -6.45 -10.13
CA ASN A 103 -14.44 -6.80 -11.38
C ASN A 103 -15.86 -7.31 -11.16
N VAL A 104 -16.72 -6.42 -10.68
CA VAL A 104 -18.16 -6.63 -10.62
C VAL A 104 -18.86 -5.65 -11.56
N ALA A 105 -20.05 -6.00 -12.03
CA ALA A 105 -20.83 -5.12 -12.90
C ALA A 105 -21.02 -3.74 -12.24
N ASP A 106 -20.91 -2.68 -13.05
CA ASP A 106 -21.04 -1.27 -12.63
C ASP A 106 -20.02 -0.76 -11.60
N ALA A 107 -19.01 -1.55 -11.24
CA ALA A 107 -17.91 -1.12 -10.39
C ALA A 107 -17.12 0.03 -11.04
N GLN A 108 -16.96 1.11 -10.28
CA GLN A 108 -16.11 2.24 -10.65
C GLN A 108 -14.81 2.14 -9.88
N PRO A 109 -13.67 2.56 -10.47
CA PRO A 109 -12.43 2.62 -9.73
C PRO A 109 -12.55 3.60 -8.54
N ILE A 110 -11.94 3.23 -7.42
CA ILE A 110 -11.72 4.14 -6.29
C ILE A 110 -10.28 4.61 -6.36
N SER A 111 -10.05 5.92 -6.31
CA SER A 111 -8.71 6.50 -6.21
C SER A 111 -8.60 7.40 -4.99
N VAL A 112 -7.53 7.24 -4.22
CA VAL A 112 -7.14 8.08 -3.09
C VAL A 112 -5.80 8.70 -3.42
N THR A 113 -5.74 10.02 -3.54
CA THR A 113 -4.53 10.74 -3.99
C THR A 113 -4.27 11.96 -3.12
N VAL A 114 -3.00 12.34 -3.01
CA VAL A 114 -2.60 13.64 -2.45
C VAL A 114 -2.67 14.70 -3.55
N SER A 115 -3.48 15.74 -3.34
CA SER A 115 -3.63 16.84 -4.30
C SER A 115 -2.44 17.80 -4.28
N ARG A 116 -2.38 18.70 -5.27
CA ARG A 116 -1.41 19.81 -5.32
C ARG A 116 -1.47 20.72 -4.09
N HIS A 117 -2.64 20.80 -3.45
CA HIS A 117 -2.86 21.56 -2.22
C HIS A 117 -2.55 20.75 -0.94
N LYS A 118 -1.87 19.59 -1.07
CA LYS A 118 -1.45 18.75 0.06
C LYS A 118 -2.64 18.29 0.90
N SER A 119 -3.72 17.89 0.24
CA SER A 119 -4.92 17.34 0.87
C SER A 119 -5.28 16.01 0.23
N LEU A 120 -5.90 15.11 1.00
CA LEU A 120 -6.42 13.86 0.46
C LEU A 120 -7.66 14.10 -0.40
N VAL A 121 -7.67 13.52 -1.59
CA VAL A 121 -8.80 13.49 -2.50
C VAL A 121 -9.18 12.03 -2.73
N ILE A 122 -10.46 11.70 -2.52
CA ILE A 122 -11.00 10.37 -2.72
C ILE A 122 -12.06 10.47 -3.82
N CYS A 123 -11.87 9.71 -4.90
CA CYS A 123 -12.80 9.70 -6.03
C CYS A 123 -13.37 8.29 -6.27
N ARG A 124 -14.59 8.23 -6.78
CA ARG A 124 -15.20 7.03 -7.39
C ARG A 124 -15.48 7.33 -8.85
N GLY A 125 -14.75 6.69 -9.75
CA GLY A 125 -14.71 7.09 -11.16
C GLY A 125 -14.26 8.54 -11.28
N ASN A 126 -15.12 9.39 -11.85
CA ASN A 126 -14.85 10.83 -12.03
C ASN A 126 -15.53 11.71 -10.96
N GLU A 127 -16.09 11.13 -9.90
CA GLU A 127 -16.77 11.88 -8.84
C GLU A 127 -15.90 11.97 -7.58
N ILE A 128 -15.64 13.20 -7.11
CA ILE A 128 -14.99 13.46 -5.82
C ILE A 128 -16.00 13.19 -4.69
N LEU A 129 -15.66 12.27 -3.79
CA LEU A 129 -16.48 11.92 -2.64
C LEU A 129 -16.32 12.92 -1.50
N LYS A 130 -17.44 13.30 -0.87
CA LYS A 130 -17.46 14.17 0.30
C LYS A 130 -17.76 13.36 1.56
N PHE A 131 -16.94 13.55 2.59
CA PHE A 131 -17.11 12.91 3.89
C PHE A 131 -17.55 13.96 4.91
N ILE A 132 -18.85 13.97 5.21
CA ILE A 132 -19.47 14.93 6.13
C ILE A 132 -20.06 14.12 7.28
N SER A 133 -19.70 14.45 8.53
CA SER A 133 -20.31 13.81 9.68
C SER A 133 -21.72 14.35 9.91
N ALA A 134 -22.69 13.44 10.03
CA ALA A 134 -24.08 13.78 10.33
C ALA A 134 -24.32 14.08 11.82
N SER A 135 -23.35 13.80 12.69
CA SER A 135 -23.44 14.07 14.13
C SER A 135 -22.14 14.65 14.67
N SER A 136 -22.22 15.52 15.66
CA SER A 136 -21.05 16.13 16.31
C SER A 136 -20.12 15.13 17.00
N ASN A 137 -20.55 13.87 17.17
CA ASN A 137 -19.88 12.89 18.02
C ASN A 137 -19.27 11.69 17.26
N SER A 138 -19.50 11.57 15.95
CA SER A 138 -18.85 10.52 15.14
C SER A 138 -17.71 11.10 14.31
N ASN A 139 -16.48 10.70 14.64
CA ASN A 139 -15.30 11.01 13.83
C ASN A 139 -15.16 10.08 12.62
N ASN A 140 -15.85 8.94 12.60
CA ASN A 140 -15.84 8.03 11.45
C ASN A 140 -17.08 8.27 10.58
N VAL A 141 -16.84 8.39 9.27
CA VAL A 141 -17.87 8.50 8.24
C VAL A 141 -17.77 7.29 7.33
N THR A 142 -18.90 6.63 7.07
CA THR A 142 -18.97 5.44 6.22
C THR A 142 -19.83 5.72 5.00
N LEU A 143 -19.30 5.44 3.82
CA LEU A 143 -20.02 5.41 2.55
C LEU A 143 -20.10 3.95 2.08
N VAL A 144 -21.30 3.52 1.69
CA VAL A 144 -21.55 2.15 1.25
C VAL A 144 -21.98 2.17 -0.22
N PHE A 145 -21.20 1.52 -1.06
CA PHE A 145 -21.53 1.20 -2.45
C PHE A 145 -21.76 -0.31 -2.58
N HIS A 146 -22.36 -0.74 -3.70
CA HIS A 146 -22.65 -2.16 -3.93
C HIS A 146 -21.37 -3.01 -4.01
N ASP A 147 -20.25 -2.42 -4.45
CA ASP A 147 -18.98 -3.10 -4.66
C ASP A 147 -17.93 -2.81 -3.58
N VAL A 148 -18.04 -1.69 -2.86
CA VAL A 148 -17.04 -1.22 -1.89
C VAL A 148 -17.66 -0.43 -0.74
N ILE A 149 -17.14 -0.65 0.46
CA ILE A 149 -17.41 0.17 1.64
C ILE A 149 -16.19 1.05 1.90
N ILE A 150 -16.41 2.34 2.13
CA ILE A 150 -15.37 3.32 2.40
C ILE A 150 -15.62 3.91 3.78
N GLU A 151 -14.71 3.68 4.71
CA GLU A 151 -14.71 4.32 6.03
C GLU A 151 -13.58 5.35 6.08
N LYS A 152 -13.88 6.58 6.49
CA LYS A 152 -12.88 7.61 6.73
C LYS A 152 -13.01 8.15 8.15
N ASN A 153 -11.91 8.17 8.88
CA ASN A 153 -11.80 8.90 10.14
C ASN A 153 -11.45 10.36 9.83
N LEU A 154 -12.25 11.32 10.28
CA LEU A 154 -12.10 12.75 10.00
C LEU A 154 -11.02 13.42 10.84
N THR A 155 -10.55 12.79 11.93
CA THR A 155 -9.53 13.36 12.82
C THR A 155 -8.11 13.05 12.32
N ASN A 156 -7.84 11.78 12.03
CA ASN A 156 -6.52 11.32 11.57
C ASN A 156 -6.50 11.02 10.06
N GLU A 157 -7.62 11.23 9.38
CA GLU A 157 -7.78 11.08 7.93
C GLU A 157 -7.60 9.66 7.36
N ILE A 158 -7.37 8.66 8.23
CA ILE A 158 -7.24 7.25 7.83
C ILE A 158 -8.47 6.83 7.04
N THR A 159 -8.23 6.21 5.88
CA THR A 159 -9.27 5.74 4.97
C THR A 159 -9.14 4.24 4.80
N THR A 160 -10.22 3.50 5.08
CA THR A 160 -10.32 2.06 4.91
C THR A 160 -11.28 1.75 3.77
N LEU A 161 -10.79 1.03 2.76
CA LEU A 161 -11.56 0.55 1.61
C LEU A 161 -11.77 -0.95 1.76
N SER A 162 -13.02 -1.40 1.82
CA SER A 162 -13.38 -2.80 2.03
C SER A 162 -14.24 -3.31 0.88
N TRP A 163 -13.70 -4.23 0.09
CA TRP A 163 -14.46 -4.94 -0.93
C TRP A 163 -15.00 -6.26 -0.37
N PRO A 164 -16.29 -6.60 -0.57
CA PRO A 164 -16.90 -7.84 -0.08
C PRO A 164 -16.22 -9.13 -0.56
N ILE A 165 -15.38 -9.05 -1.59
CA ILE A 165 -14.56 -10.16 -2.08
C ILE A 165 -13.42 -10.53 -1.11
N GLY A 166 -13.30 -9.92 0.07
CA GLY A 166 -12.27 -10.25 1.06
C GLY A 166 -10.96 -9.50 0.85
N VAL A 167 -11.04 -8.27 0.31
CA VAL A 167 -9.91 -7.35 0.15
C VAL A 167 -10.19 -6.11 0.99
N ILE A 168 -9.27 -5.77 1.89
CA ILE A 168 -9.34 -4.55 2.69
C ILE A 168 -8.03 -3.77 2.52
N ILE A 169 -8.14 -2.48 2.26
CA ILE A 169 -7.01 -1.57 2.09
C ILE A 169 -7.14 -0.45 3.12
N GLN A 170 -6.14 -0.30 3.99
CA GLN A 170 -6.04 0.81 4.93
C GLN A 170 -4.99 1.79 4.42
N ILE A 171 -5.39 3.05 4.24
CA ILE A 171 -4.53 4.13 3.77
C ILE A 171 -4.37 5.12 4.92
N THR A 172 -3.14 5.27 5.39
CA THR A 172 -2.77 6.18 6.46
C THR A 172 -1.98 7.35 5.88
N PRO A 173 -2.52 8.59 5.89
CA PRO A 173 -1.75 9.76 5.52
C PRO A 173 -0.71 10.07 6.61
N VAL A 174 0.52 10.33 6.18
CA VAL A 174 1.63 10.75 7.04
C VAL A 174 2.07 12.13 6.61
N LYS A 175 2.15 13.05 7.58
CA LYS A 175 2.69 14.38 7.34
C LYS A 175 4.21 14.30 7.26
N ILE A 176 4.77 14.87 6.20
CA ILE A 176 6.21 15.08 6.05
C ILE A 176 6.49 16.58 6.14
N THR A 177 7.55 16.96 6.84
CA THR A 177 7.96 18.35 7.09
C THR A 177 9.23 18.74 6.35
N LYS A 178 10.07 17.76 5.95
CA LYS A 178 11.31 17.96 5.19
C LYS A 178 11.48 16.92 4.08
N PRO A 179 12.20 17.23 2.97
CA PRO A 179 12.74 18.55 2.63
C PRO A 179 11.64 19.56 2.22
N ILE A 180 10.42 19.07 1.97
CA ILE A 180 9.24 19.91 1.69
C ILE A 180 8.08 19.40 2.55
N LEU A 181 7.30 20.34 3.10
CA LEU A 181 6.02 20.04 3.75
C LEU A 181 5.06 19.33 2.79
N GLY A 182 4.53 18.17 3.15
CA GLY A 182 3.62 17.40 2.31
C GLY A 182 2.83 16.34 3.06
N ILE A 183 2.09 15.55 2.30
CA ILE A 183 1.44 14.32 2.77
C ILE A 183 1.95 13.18 1.90
N VAL A 184 2.29 12.08 2.54
CA VAL A 184 2.64 10.81 1.91
C VAL A 184 1.68 9.73 2.43
N LEU A 185 1.54 8.63 1.70
CA LEU A 185 0.58 7.58 2.04
C LEU A 185 1.31 6.29 2.44
N ASN A 186 0.97 5.75 3.61
CA ASN A 186 1.23 4.35 3.93
C ASN A 186 0.00 3.53 3.55
N VAL A 187 0.19 2.38 2.91
CA VAL A 187 -0.90 1.52 2.44
C VAL A 187 -0.71 0.11 2.97
N ILE A 188 -1.65 -0.36 3.79
CA ILE A 188 -1.70 -1.74 4.29
C ILE A 188 -2.80 -2.48 3.54
N VAL A 189 -2.46 -3.66 3.04
CA VAL A 189 -3.37 -4.63 2.44
C VAL A 189 -3.68 -5.71 3.46
N SER A 190 -4.94 -6.08 3.54
CA SER A 190 -5.41 -7.32 4.16
C SER A 190 -6.14 -8.14 3.10
N LEU A 191 -5.68 -9.36 2.87
CA LEU A 191 -6.17 -10.23 1.82
C LEU A 191 -6.58 -11.59 2.38
N SER A 192 -7.80 -12.02 2.08
CA SER A 192 -8.30 -13.34 2.44
C SER A 192 -7.41 -14.48 1.91
N LYS A 193 -7.17 -15.49 2.75
CA LYS A 193 -6.40 -16.71 2.43
C LYS A 193 -6.92 -17.49 1.23
N ILE A 194 -8.17 -17.28 0.81
CA ILE A 194 -8.74 -17.92 -0.39
C ILE A 194 -8.00 -17.53 -1.69
N TYR A 195 -7.26 -16.43 -1.69
CA TYR A 195 -6.49 -15.95 -2.85
C TYR A 195 -5.02 -16.38 -2.84
N LYS A 196 -4.66 -17.34 -1.98
CA LYS A 196 -3.31 -17.90 -1.95
C LYS A 196 -2.92 -18.43 -3.34
N GLY A 197 -1.73 -18.08 -3.79
CA GLY A 197 -1.13 -18.44 -5.07
C GLY A 197 -1.73 -17.74 -6.29
N GLN A 198 -2.66 -16.80 -6.10
CA GLN A 198 -3.45 -16.16 -7.16
C GLN A 198 -3.11 -14.68 -7.39
N THR A 199 -2.08 -14.16 -6.73
CA THR A 199 -1.75 -12.73 -6.77
C THR A 199 -0.61 -12.41 -7.73
N TYR A 200 -0.61 -11.16 -8.19
CA TYR A 200 0.44 -10.54 -8.97
C TYR A 200 0.68 -9.12 -8.47
N GLY A 201 1.83 -8.54 -8.82
CA GLY A 201 2.16 -7.16 -8.49
C GLY A 201 3.27 -7.05 -7.45
N LEU A 202 3.42 -5.84 -6.93
CA LEU A 202 4.39 -5.52 -5.88
C LEU A 202 4.13 -6.25 -4.56
N MET A 203 2.93 -6.79 -4.34
CA MET A 203 2.59 -7.56 -3.12
C MET A 203 2.99 -9.04 -3.15
N GLY A 204 3.61 -9.51 -4.23
CA GLY A 204 4.09 -10.90 -4.38
C GLY A 204 3.04 -11.87 -4.92
N ASN A 205 3.40 -13.15 -4.96
CA ASN A 205 2.60 -14.27 -5.47
C ASN A 205 1.73 -14.95 -4.40
N TYR A 206 1.95 -14.62 -3.13
CA TYR A 206 1.14 -15.03 -1.99
C TYR A 206 1.00 -16.55 -1.87
N ASP A 207 2.10 -17.28 -1.81
CA ASP A 207 2.13 -18.75 -1.74
C ASP A 207 2.75 -19.31 -0.44
N ASP A 208 2.78 -18.50 0.61
CA ASP A 208 3.45 -18.74 1.90
C ASP A 208 4.99 -18.85 1.79
N ASN A 209 5.60 -18.38 0.69
CA ASN A 209 7.04 -18.44 0.49
C ASN A 209 7.65 -17.07 0.16
N ALA A 210 8.10 -16.36 1.20
CA ALA A 210 8.78 -15.08 1.07
C ALA A 210 10.00 -15.09 0.11
N THR A 211 10.61 -16.25 -0.15
CA THR A 211 11.84 -16.33 -0.97
C THR A 211 11.59 -16.20 -2.47
N ASN A 212 10.34 -16.38 -2.93
CA ASN A 212 9.96 -16.30 -4.35
C ASN A 212 8.97 -15.15 -4.63
N ASP A 213 8.73 -14.28 -3.65
CA ASP A 213 7.79 -13.16 -3.76
C ASP A 213 8.15 -12.15 -4.85
N LEU A 214 9.45 -11.96 -5.10
CA LEU A 214 9.95 -11.02 -6.11
C LEU A 214 9.92 -11.62 -7.51
N GLN A 215 8.75 -12.11 -7.93
CA GLN A 215 8.51 -12.50 -9.30
C GLN A 215 8.17 -11.28 -10.15
N ASN A 216 8.91 -11.05 -11.22
CA ASN A 216 8.64 -9.94 -12.13
C ASN A 216 7.44 -10.24 -13.05
N SER A 217 6.96 -9.24 -13.79
CA SER A 217 5.77 -9.39 -14.64
C SER A 217 5.94 -10.41 -15.79
N LYS A 218 7.17 -10.84 -16.08
CA LYS A 218 7.52 -11.88 -17.07
C LYS A 218 7.77 -13.25 -16.43
N GLY A 219 7.41 -13.43 -15.16
CA GLY A 219 7.48 -14.71 -14.45
C GLY A 219 8.85 -15.10 -13.91
N GLU A 220 9.88 -14.25 -14.06
CA GLU A 220 11.24 -14.51 -13.56
C GLU A 220 11.34 -14.11 -12.08
N PHE A 221 11.97 -14.97 -11.27
CA PHE A 221 12.17 -14.73 -9.84
C PHE A 221 13.49 -14.01 -9.57
N ILE A 222 13.42 -12.93 -8.81
CA ILE A 222 14.56 -12.17 -8.30
C ILE A 222 14.80 -12.55 -6.84
N LYS A 223 16.06 -12.65 -6.41
CA LYS A 223 16.32 -13.04 -5.02
C LYS A 223 16.08 -11.86 -4.09
N PRO A 224 15.42 -12.06 -2.94
CA PRO A 224 15.29 -11.00 -1.94
C PRO A 224 16.61 -10.42 -1.42
N SER A 225 17.69 -11.21 -1.49
CA SER A 225 19.03 -10.79 -1.08
C SER A 225 19.79 -10.00 -2.15
N ASP A 226 19.21 -9.80 -3.33
CA ASP A 226 19.83 -9.01 -4.40
C ASP A 226 19.92 -7.53 -4.02
N THR A 227 20.74 -6.77 -4.75
CA THR A 227 20.90 -5.33 -4.50
C THR A 227 19.60 -4.58 -4.78
N VAL A 228 19.42 -3.43 -4.10
CA VAL A 228 18.26 -2.54 -4.33
C VAL A 228 18.15 -2.14 -5.80
N GLU A 229 19.29 -1.91 -6.48
CA GLU A 229 19.33 -1.64 -7.92
C GLU A 229 18.79 -2.81 -8.76
N HIS A 230 19.21 -4.03 -8.42
CA HIS A 230 18.78 -5.21 -9.15
C HIS A 230 17.27 -5.46 -8.97
N ILE A 231 16.77 -5.39 -7.73
CA ILE A 231 15.34 -5.48 -7.41
C ILE A 231 14.54 -4.39 -8.14
N HIS A 232 15.03 -3.15 -8.14
CA HIS A 232 14.38 -2.06 -8.86
C HIS A 232 14.28 -2.35 -10.36
N LYS A 233 15.39 -2.65 -11.02
CA LYS A 233 15.47 -2.79 -12.48
C LYS A 233 14.82 -4.07 -13.02
N ARG A 234 14.88 -5.16 -12.26
CA ARG A 234 14.45 -6.49 -12.73
C ARG A 234 13.12 -6.97 -12.16
N PHE A 235 12.64 -6.35 -11.09
CA PHE A 235 11.35 -6.64 -10.49
C PHE A 235 10.44 -5.40 -10.48
N GLY A 236 10.77 -4.35 -9.73
CA GLY A 236 9.85 -3.23 -9.45
C GLY A 236 9.36 -2.50 -10.71
N ILE A 237 10.29 -2.08 -11.58
CA ILE A 237 9.95 -1.38 -12.84
C ILE A 237 9.08 -2.21 -13.77
N THR A 238 9.18 -3.55 -13.71
CA THR A 238 8.41 -4.45 -14.58
C THR A 238 6.90 -4.42 -14.30
N TRP A 239 6.50 -3.91 -13.13
CA TRP A 239 5.11 -3.73 -12.72
C TRP A 239 4.52 -2.38 -13.13
N SER A 240 5.23 -1.56 -13.91
CA SER A 240 4.67 -0.32 -14.44
C SER A 240 3.43 -0.58 -15.28
N ILE A 241 2.40 0.25 -15.08
CA ILE A 241 1.13 0.08 -15.79
C ILE A 241 1.18 0.67 -17.21
N ASP A 242 0.33 0.13 -18.08
CA ASP A 242 -0.09 0.81 -19.31
C ASP A 242 -0.95 2.02 -18.92
N PRO A 243 -0.62 3.25 -19.38
CA PRO A 243 -1.39 4.45 -19.05
C PRO A 243 -2.87 4.36 -19.47
N LEU A 244 -3.21 3.59 -20.51
CA LEU A 244 -4.59 3.34 -20.93
C LEU A 244 -5.38 2.46 -19.95
N LYS A 245 -4.69 1.83 -19.00
CA LYS A 245 -5.26 0.95 -17.96
C LYS A 245 -5.24 1.60 -16.58
N SER A 246 -4.91 2.89 -16.48
CA SER A 246 -4.90 3.59 -15.21
C SER A 246 -6.27 3.58 -14.53
N LEU A 247 -6.28 3.34 -13.23
CA LEU A 247 -7.45 3.39 -12.36
C LEU A 247 -7.56 4.74 -11.63
N PHE A 248 -6.61 5.64 -11.83
CA PHE A 248 -6.58 6.91 -11.12
C PHE A 248 -7.53 7.94 -11.73
N TYR A 249 -8.15 8.73 -10.86
CA TYR A 249 -8.70 10.02 -11.23
C TYR A 249 -7.56 11.02 -11.48
N TYR A 250 -7.70 11.82 -12.54
CA TYR A 250 -6.82 12.93 -12.87
C TYR A 250 -7.64 14.21 -12.92
N GLU A 251 -7.27 15.20 -12.11
CA GLU A 251 -7.92 16.50 -12.11
C GLU A 251 -7.61 17.26 -13.40
N ALA A 252 -8.56 18.04 -13.91
CA ALA A 252 -8.37 18.82 -15.13
C ALA A 252 -7.18 19.80 -14.97
N GLY A 253 -6.27 19.81 -15.94
CA GLY A 253 -5.06 20.65 -15.90
C GLY A 253 -3.96 20.14 -14.96
N THR A 254 -4.06 18.89 -14.49
CA THR A 254 -3.01 18.21 -13.73
C THR A 254 -2.24 17.18 -14.57
N GLU A 255 -1.29 16.49 -13.95
CA GLU A 255 -0.53 15.40 -14.56
C GLU A 255 -1.48 14.29 -15.06
N SER A 256 -1.08 13.53 -16.09
CA SER A 256 -1.88 12.43 -16.67
C SER A 256 -1.22 11.07 -16.45
N ALA A 257 -1.93 9.98 -16.78
CA ALA A 257 -1.34 8.63 -16.78
C ALA A 257 -0.09 8.55 -17.68
N THR A 258 -0.16 9.18 -18.86
CA THR A 258 0.96 9.27 -19.80
C THR A 258 2.14 10.00 -19.20
N PHE A 259 1.91 11.10 -18.47
CA PHE A 259 2.99 11.81 -17.77
C PHE A 259 3.73 10.88 -16.81
N TYR A 260 3.02 10.17 -15.92
CA TYR A 260 3.66 9.24 -14.98
C TYR A 260 4.39 8.09 -15.68
N HIS A 261 3.87 7.62 -16.81
CA HIS A 261 4.53 6.61 -17.64
C HIS A 261 5.85 7.13 -18.24
N GLU A 262 5.87 8.36 -18.76
CA GLU A 262 7.09 9.00 -19.30
C GLU A 262 8.12 9.25 -18.20
N GLN A 263 7.68 9.73 -17.03
CA GLN A 263 8.56 9.99 -15.89
C GLN A 263 9.26 8.70 -15.41
N ASN A 264 8.57 7.57 -15.44
CA ASN A 264 9.15 6.27 -15.10
C ASN A 264 10.36 5.91 -15.98
N GLN A 265 10.33 6.28 -17.26
CA GLN A 265 11.40 5.94 -18.20
C GLN A 265 12.68 6.76 -18.00
N ILE A 266 12.55 7.98 -17.46
CA ILE A 266 13.67 8.93 -17.32
C ILE A 266 14.17 9.05 -15.87
N PHE A 267 13.37 8.64 -14.89
CA PHE A 267 13.74 8.70 -13.50
C PHE A 267 14.84 7.67 -13.18
N GLN A 268 15.84 8.11 -12.42
CA GLN A 268 16.95 7.29 -11.97
C GLN A 268 17.07 7.45 -10.46
N PRO A 269 16.60 6.51 -9.64
CA PRO A 269 16.69 6.64 -8.18
C PRO A 269 18.13 6.51 -7.69
N MET A 270 18.33 6.84 -6.42
CA MET A 270 19.54 6.43 -5.74
C MET A 270 19.37 5.02 -5.18
N PHE A 271 20.38 4.17 -5.40
CA PHE A 271 20.42 2.80 -4.89
C PHE A 271 21.31 2.64 -3.65
N ASN A 272 21.90 3.74 -3.17
CA ASN A 272 22.76 3.72 -2.00
C ASN A 272 21.90 3.60 -0.74
N ASP A 273 22.01 2.45 -0.08
CA ASP A 273 21.45 2.21 1.25
C ASP A 273 22.30 2.98 2.28
N PRO A 274 21.76 4.00 2.97
CA PRO A 274 22.47 4.74 4.01
C PRO A 274 22.84 3.78 5.14
N ARG A 275 24.15 3.63 5.37
CA ARG A 275 24.68 2.80 6.45
C ARG A 275 25.34 3.67 7.51
N PRO A 276 25.14 3.37 8.80
CA PRO A 276 25.83 4.08 9.87
C PRO A 276 27.34 3.86 9.72
N ILE A 277 28.10 4.96 9.64
CA ILE A 277 29.56 4.90 9.69
C ILE A 277 29.96 4.94 11.17
N ARG A 278 30.69 3.92 11.65
CA ARG A 278 31.04 3.75 13.08
C ARG A 278 31.76 4.95 13.72
N ARG A 279 32.35 5.85 12.92
CA ARG A 279 33.02 7.07 13.40
C ARG A 279 32.11 8.31 13.45
N GLN A 280 30.91 8.23 12.86
CA GLN A 280 29.91 9.29 12.76
C GLN A 280 28.55 8.72 13.14
N LEU A 281 28.45 8.11 14.34
CA LEU A 281 27.14 7.71 14.86
C LEU A 281 26.33 8.98 15.13
N ASP A 282 25.25 9.16 14.39
CA ASP A 282 24.22 10.11 14.75
C ASP A 282 23.30 9.46 15.80
N THR A 283 23.60 9.71 17.08
CA THR A 283 22.84 9.15 18.20
C THR A 283 21.38 9.58 18.20
N ALA A 284 21.06 10.75 17.62
CA ALA A 284 19.67 11.20 17.53
C ALA A 284 18.84 10.31 16.61
N ILE A 285 19.38 9.92 15.44
CA ILE A 285 18.68 9.00 14.52
C ILE A 285 18.47 7.64 15.20
N PHE A 286 19.49 7.17 15.91
CA PHE A 286 19.44 5.91 16.63
C PHE A 286 18.35 5.90 17.69
N ASP A 287 18.30 6.93 18.53
CA ASP A 287 17.26 7.09 19.55
C ASP A 287 15.87 7.18 18.91
N ALA A 288 15.72 7.96 17.83
CA ALA A 288 14.46 8.11 17.11
C ALA A 288 13.95 6.80 16.50
N CYS A 289 14.86 5.94 16.05
CA CYS A 289 14.53 4.64 15.49
C CYS A 289 14.60 3.48 16.50
N HIS A 290 14.74 3.77 17.80
CA HIS A 290 14.87 2.78 18.87
C HIS A 290 16.03 1.78 18.65
N ILE A 291 17.15 2.23 18.07
CA ILE A 291 18.34 1.42 17.79
C ILE A 291 19.37 1.62 18.91
N SER A 292 19.83 0.51 19.51
CA SER A 292 20.91 0.58 20.50
C SER A 292 22.23 1.01 19.84
N THR A 293 22.95 1.95 20.46
CA THR A 293 24.29 2.40 20.01
C THR A 293 25.31 1.26 19.96
N ASN A 294 25.15 0.23 20.80
CA ASN A 294 25.98 -0.99 20.78
C ASN A 294 25.74 -1.85 19.53
N ALA A 295 24.60 -1.67 18.85
CA ALA A 295 24.24 -2.35 17.61
C ALA A 295 24.63 -1.55 16.34
N SER A 296 25.29 -0.40 16.48
CA SER A 296 25.62 0.55 15.40
C SER A 296 26.43 0.01 14.22
N GLY A 297 27.14 -1.11 14.40
CA GLY A 297 27.95 -1.72 13.34
C GLY A 297 27.36 -2.98 12.72
N ASN A 298 26.21 -3.47 13.20
CA ASN A 298 25.62 -4.72 12.74
C ASN A 298 24.16 -4.54 12.31
N LEU A 299 23.92 -4.26 11.03
CA LEU A 299 22.58 -4.10 10.46
C LEU A 299 21.69 -5.34 10.62
N SER A 300 22.27 -6.53 10.83
CA SER A 300 21.52 -7.77 10.99
C SER A 300 20.86 -7.88 12.37
N SER A 301 21.27 -7.08 13.36
CA SER A 301 20.62 -7.05 14.67
C SER A 301 19.42 -6.09 14.72
N TRP A 302 19.27 -5.24 13.70
CA TRP A 302 18.15 -4.30 13.61
C TRP A 302 16.94 -5.02 13.02
N SER A 303 15.75 -4.67 13.49
CA SER A 303 14.52 -5.07 12.83
C SER A 303 14.40 -4.43 11.45
N VAL A 304 13.53 -4.96 10.60
CA VAL A 304 13.21 -4.34 9.29
C VAL A 304 12.74 -2.90 9.52
N ALA A 305 11.80 -2.68 10.45
CA ALA A 305 11.24 -1.36 10.73
C ALA A 305 12.29 -0.35 11.23
N GLN A 306 13.26 -0.79 12.04
CA GLN A 306 14.38 0.03 12.48
C GLN A 306 15.29 0.46 11.32
N ARG A 307 15.62 -0.46 10.41
CA ARG A 307 16.40 -0.13 9.21
C ARG A 307 15.68 0.87 8.31
N MET A 308 14.38 0.68 8.10
CA MET A 308 13.56 1.59 7.30
C MET A 308 13.45 2.99 7.93
N CYS A 309 13.23 3.07 9.25
CA CYS A 309 13.27 4.34 9.96
C CYS A 309 14.63 5.06 9.79
N TYR A 310 15.73 4.33 9.97
CA TYR A 310 17.07 4.89 9.80
C TYR A 310 17.27 5.42 8.38
N TYR A 311 16.82 4.65 7.38
CA TYR A 311 16.85 5.02 5.97
C TYR A 311 16.11 6.34 5.74
N ASP A 312 14.82 6.39 6.10
CA ASP A 312 13.93 7.53 5.89
C ASP A 312 14.50 8.80 6.53
N ILE A 313 14.98 8.75 7.78
CA ILE A 313 15.59 9.92 8.44
C ILE A 313 16.88 10.32 7.71
N SER A 314 17.71 9.36 7.30
CA SER A 314 19.00 9.65 6.66
C SER A 314 18.85 10.35 5.31
N VAL A 315 17.79 10.04 4.55
CA VAL A 315 17.57 10.60 3.20
C VAL A 315 16.71 11.86 3.19
N THR A 316 15.83 12.04 4.20
CA THR A 316 14.91 13.19 4.29
C THR A 316 15.30 14.23 5.34
N ASN A 317 16.11 13.85 6.33
CA ASN A 317 16.38 14.58 7.57
C ASN A 317 15.09 14.87 8.39
N ASP A 318 14.04 14.09 8.18
CA ASP A 318 12.74 14.21 8.85
C ASP A 318 12.55 13.09 9.88
N PHE A 319 12.77 13.43 11.15
CA PHE A 319 12.63 12.51 12.27
C PHE A 319 11.18 12.04 12.47
N GLN A 320 10.21 12.92 12.26
CA GLN A 320 8.79 12.57 12.42
C GLN A 320 8.35 11.59 11.35
N PHE A 321 8.83 11.78 10.12
CA PHE A 321 8.59 10.85 9.02
C PHE A 321 9.19 9.47 9.30
N GLY A 322 10.48 9.40 9.68
CA GLY A 322 11.12 8.12 10.00
C GLY A 322 10.48 7.37 11.18
N GLN A 323 10.08 8.10 12.25
CA GLN A 323 9.33 7.51 13.37
C GLN A 323 7.97 6.97 12.93
N SER A 324 7.30 7.64 11.99
CA SER A 324 6.04 7.15 11.41
C SER A 324 6.27 5.87 10.61
N SER A 325 7.39 5.76 9.90
CA SER A 325 7.79 4.53 9.19
C SER A 325 8.13 3.38 10.15
N LEU A 326 8.79 3.66 11.28
CA LEU A 326 9.02 2.68 12.35
C LEU A 326 7.68 2.11 12.85
N ALA A 327 6.77 3.01 13.24
CA ALA A 327 5.46 2.62 13.77
C ALA A 327 4.65 1.80 12.75
N ALA A 328 4.64 2.21 11.47
CA ALA A 328 3.93 1.50 10.41
C ALA A 328 4.53 0.10 10.14
N GLY A 329 5.86 -0.01 10.12
CA GLY A 329 6.53 -1.30 9.96
C GLY A 329 6.29 -2.26 11.14
N GLU A 330 6.27 -1.73 12.36
CA GLU A 330 5.93 -2.52 13.55
C GLU A 330 4.46 -2.95 13.58
N GLU A 331 3.53 -2.08 13.20
CA GLU A 331 2.11 -2.39 13.05
C GLU A 331 1.92 -3.54 12.05
N LEU A 332 2.52 -3.44 10.86
CA LEU A 332 2.40 -4.48 9.83
C LEU A 332 2.98 -5.82 10.31
N ARG A 333 4.14 -5.81 10.96
CA ARG A 333 4.75 -7.02 11.54
C ARG A 333 3.83 -7.66 12.57
N GLN A 334 3.22 -6.88 13.46
CA GLN A 334 2.28 -7.39 14.46
C GLN A 334 1.05 -8.03 13.80
N LYS A 335 0.48 -7.39 12.77
CA LYS A 335 -0.64 -7.93 12.00
C LYS A 335 -0.29 -9.28 11.34
N GLN A 336 0.87 -9.38 10.70
CA GLN A 336 1.35 -10.63 10.09
C GLN A 336 1.54 -11.76 11.13
N GLN A 337 2.12 -11.44 12.29
CA GLN A 337 2.31 -12.42 13.37
C GLN A 337 0.97 -12.93 13.94
N HIS A 338 0.00 -12.04 14.14
CA HIS A 338 -1.32 -12.42 14.64
C HIS A 338 -2.07 -13.34 13.67
N SER A 339 -1.98 -13.07 12.36
CA SER A 339 -2.55 -13.93 11.31
C SER A 339 -1.93 -15.33 11.25
N ALA A 340 -0.64 -15.46 11.61
CA ALA A 340 0.04 -16.75 11.68
C ALA A 340 -0.35 -17.57 12.91
N SER A 341 -0.67 -16.92 14.05
CA SER A 341 -1.09 -17.61 15.27
C SER A 341 -2.54 -18.12 15.25
N ASN A 342 -3.44 -17.45 14.53
CA ASN A 342 -4.83 -17.87 14.38
C ASN A 342 -4.97 -18.95 13.29
N ARG A 343 -4.64 -20.20 13.65
CA ARG A 343 -4.81 -21.41 12.82
C ARG A 343 -6.12 -22.19 13.09
N PHE A 344 -7.02 -21.65 13.91
CA PHE A 344 -8.33 -22.26 14.16
C PHE A 344 -9.42 -21.56 13.33
N GLU A 345 -10.07 -22.33 12.45
CA GLU A 345 -11.20 -21.85 11.65
C GLU A 345 -12.46 -21.64 12.50
N PRO A 346 -13.18 -20.51 12.30
CA PRO A 346 -14.61 -20.45 12.54
C PRO A 346 -15.38 -20.44 11.21
N ILE A 347 -16.45 -21.22 11.20
CA ILE A 347 -17.38 -21.51 10.11
C ILE A 347 -17.93 -20.23 9.46
N ILE A 348 -17.99 -20.27 8.12
CA ILE A 348 -18.51 -19.28 7.18
C ILE A 348 -19.89 -18.74 7.63
N TYR A 349 -19.98 -17.44 7.92
CA TYR A 349 -21.24 -16.68 7.90
C TYR A 349 -21.06 -15.39 7.08
N MET A 350 -21.00 -15.54 5.76
CA MET A 350 -20.99 -14.43 4.80
C MET A 350 -22.15 -14.54 3.79
N MET A 351 -23.31 -15.02 4.25
CA MET A 351 -24.52 -15.17 3.43
C MET A 351 -25.82 -14.63 4.08
N ALA A 352 -25.79 -14.10 5.31
CA ALA A 352 -27.02 -13.76 6.02
C ALA A 352 -27.43 -12.27 5.99
N ILE A 353 -26.56 -11.33 5.62
CA ILE A 353 -26.89 -9.89 5.74
C ILE A 353 -27.55 -9.31 4.46
N ILE A 354 -27.40 -9.96 3.30
CA ILE A 354 -28.01 -9.48 2.04
C ILE A 354 -29.39 -10.11 1.77
N LEU A 355 -29.69 -11.29 2.33
CA LEU A 355 -30.99 -11.96 2.12
C LEU A 355 -32.02 -11.74 3.24
N GLY A 356 -31.65 -11.06 4.34
CA GLY A 356 -32.46 -10.99 5.55
C GLY A 356 -33.53 -9.88 5.64
N ARG A 357 -33.79 -9.09 4.59
CA ARG A 357 -34.86 -8.05 4.61
C ARG A 357 -35.60 -7.90 3.28
N LEU A 358 -35.95 -9.02 2.65
CA LEU A 358 -36.93 -9.05 1.55
C LEU A 358 -38.24 -9.77 1.91
N PHE A 359 -38.43 -10.12 3.19
CA PHE A 359 -39.72 -10.56 3.73
C PHE A 359 -39.96 -9.86 5.07
N ILE A 360 -40.71 -8.76 5.03
CA ILE A 360 -41.90 -8.37 5.82
C ILE A 360 -42.25 -6.93 5.43
#